data_AF-A0A934DI51-F1
#
_entry.id   AF-A0A934DI51-F1
#
_cell.length_a   1.000
_cell.length_b   1.000
_cell.length_c   1.000
_cell.angle_alpha   90.00
_cell.angle_beta   90.00
_cell.angle_gamma   90.00
#
_symmetry.space_group_name_H-M   'P 1'
#
loop_
_entity.id
_entity.type
_entity.pdbx_description
1 polymer ?
#
loop_
_entity_poly.entity_id
_entity_poly.type
_entity_poly.pdbx_seq_one_letter_code
_entity_poly.pdbx_strand_id
1 'polypeptide(L)'
;LFRMITGRETPDEGTLRLGETVQLAYVDQDRSMDADKTVYEVISGGNDVIKLGNREVNARAYIGKFNITGSDQQKKVGVLSGGERNRVHLASLLREGANVLLLDEPTNDLDVNTMRALEDALVNFAGCVLVISHDRWFLDRIATHILAFEGDSQVSLFEGNWSEYEADRKARLGAAAEQPHRIKYRHLTR
;
A
#
# COMPACT_ATOMS: atom_id res chain seq x y z
N LEU A 1 -6.83 6.19 -10.83
CA LEU A 1 -7.31 6.79 -9.55
C LEU A 1 -6.17 7.41 -8.74
N PHE A 2 -5.14 6.66 -8.34
CA PHE A 2 -4.03 7.21 -7.52
C PHE A 2 -3.33 8.41 -8.16
N ARG A 3 -3.14 8.42 -9.47
CA ARG A 3 -2.60 9.59 -10.19
C ARG A 3 -3.46 10.85 -10.05
N MET A 4 -4.78 10.70 -10.04
CA MET A 4 -5.69 11.82 -9.76
C MET A 4 -5.61 12.28 -8.31
N ILE A 5 -5.55 11.35 -7.35
CA ILE A 5 -5.40 11.66 -5.91
C ILE A 5 -4.07 12.38 -5.64
N THR A 6 -3.00 11.98 -6.32
CA THR A 6 -1.67 12.61 -6.21
C THR A 6 -1.50 13.86 -7.06
N GLY A 7 -2.54 14.29 -7.80
CA GLY A 7 -2.50 15.49 -8.64
C GLY A 7 -1.69 15.37 -9.93
N ARG A 8 -1.28 14.16 -10.32
CA ARG A 8 -0.57 13.89 -11.58
C ARG A 8 -1.52 13.86 -12.80
N GLU A 9 -2.80 13.62 -12.57
CA GLU A 9 -3.86 13.58 -13.60
C GLU A 9 -5.11 14.31 -13.11
N THR A 10 -5.93 14.83 -14.03
CA THR A 10 -7.21 15.49 -13.73
C THR A 10 -8.38 14.64 -14.21
N PRO A 11 -9.53 14.64 -13.51
CA PRO A 11 -10.72 13.96 -13.98
C PRO A 11 -11.26 14.64 -15.25
N ASP A 12 -11.68 13.85 -16.24
CA ASP A 12 -12.33 14.37 -17.45
C ASP A 12 -13.70 14.98 -17.11
N GLU A 13 -14.45 14.34 -16.22
CA GLU A 13 -15.72 14.80 -15.67
C GLU A 13 -15.83 14.48 -14.17
N GLY A 14 -16.68 15.22 -13.45
CA GLY A 14 -16.89 15.06 -12.01
C GLY A 14 -15.91 15.85 -11.14
N THR A 15 -15.88 15.57 -9.84
CA THR A 15 -15.03 16.29 -8.88
C THR A 15 -14.33 15.35 -7.92
N LEU A 16 -13.02 15.52 -7.78
CA LEU A 16 -12.22 14.93 -6.71
C LEU A 16 -11.93 16.00 -5.66
N ARG A 17 -12.25 15.73 -4.39
CA ARG A 17 -11.97 16.64 -3.27
C ARG A 17 -11.18 15.89 -2.20
N LEU A 18 -10.03 16.44 -1.83
CA LEU A 18 -9.25 15.98 -0.70
C LEU A 18 -9.52 16.89 0.50
N GLY A 19 -9.61 16.31 1.69
CA GLY A 19 -9.74 17.09 2.92
C GLY A 19 -8.47 17.93 3.18
N GLU A 20 -8.63 19.10 3.79
CA GLU A 20 -7.51 20.03 4.06
C GLU A 20 -6.42 19.43 4.97
N THR A 21 -6.78 18.45 5.81
CA THR A 21 -5.87 17.79 6.74
C THR A 21 -5.21 16.54 6.16
N VAL A 22 -5.50 16.18 4.91
CA VAL A 22 -4.96 14.97 4.28
C VAL A 22 -3.47 15.15 3.98
N GLN A 23 -2.66 14.24 4.52
CA GLN A 23 -1.24 14.08 4.24
C GLN A 23 -1.06 12.74 3.55
N LEU A 24 -0.81 12.79 2.23
CA LEU A 24 -0.64 11.61 1.39
C LEU A 24 0.79 11.09 1.48
N ALA A 25 0.94 9.78 1.66
CA ALA A 25 2.15 9.07 1.28
C ALA A 25 1.81 8.05 0.19
N TYR A 26 2.57 8.10 -0.90
CA TYR A 26 2.43 7.19 -2.03
C TYR A 26 3.69 6.35 -2.15
N VAL A 27 3.54 5.03 -2.12
CA VAL A 27 4.62 4.10 -2.47
C VAL A 27 4.70 4.08 -4.00
N ASP A 28 5.64 4.86 -4.53
CA ASP A 28 6.07 4.74 -5.91
C ASP A 28 7.33 3.87 -5.93
N GLN A 29 7.40 2.88 -6.82
CA GLN A 29 8.56 1.98 -6.93
C GLN A 29 9.86 2.73 -7.28
N ASP A 30 9.75 4.00 -7.70
CA ASP A 30 10.84 4.83 -8.22
C ASP A 30 11.51 5.74 -7.16
N ARG A 31 11.18 5.61 -5.86
CA ARG A 31 11.83 6.41 -4.82
C ARG A 31 13.26 5.93 -4.58
N SER A 32 14.22 6.64 -5.16
CA SER A 32 15.64 6.48 -4.87
C SER A 32 15.92 6.79 -3.39
N MET A 33 16.39 5.79 -2.65
CA MET A 33 16.90 5.97 -1.29
C MET A 33 18.40 6.26 -1.36
N ASP A 34 18.90 7.10 -0.45
CA ASP A 34 20.33 7.43 -0.39
C ASP A 34 21.15 6.16 -0.12
N ALA A 35 21.91 5.73 -1.13
CA ALA A 35 22.63 4.46 -1.13
C ALA A 35 23.75 4.42 -0.08
N ASP A 36 24.24 5.58 0.35
CA ASP A 36 25.36 5.68 1.30
C ASP A 36 24.93 5.64 2.75
N LYS A 37 23.66 5.92 3.04
CA LYS A 37 23.11 5.83 4.39
C LYS A 37 22.85 4.40 4.80
N THR A 38 22.96 4.16 6.10
CA THR A 38 22.55 2.90 6.70
C THR A 38 21.02 2.80 6.74
N VAL A 39 20.51 1.57 6.76
CA VAL A 39 19.07 1.31 6.94
C VAL A 39 18.52 2.02 8.18
N TYR A 40 19.29 1.99 9.27
CA TYR A 40 18.96 2.71 10.49
C TYR A 40 18.79 4.20 10.25
N GLU A 41 19.76 4.86 9.60
CA GLU A 41 19.71 6.29 9.35
C GLU A 41 18.56 6.67 8.43
N VAL A 42 18.26 5.86 7.41
CA VAL A 42 17.17 6.15 6.48
C VAL A 42 15.80 6.06 7.16
N ILE A 43 15.56 5.03 7.97
CA ILE A 43 14.28 4.88 8.66
C ILE A 43 14.20 5.82 9.87
N SER A 44 15.24 5.91 10.70
CA SER A 44 15.18 6.69 11.95
C SER A 44 15.41 8.20 11.77
N GLY A 45 16.07 8.59 10.67
CA GLY A 45 16.63 9.94 10.54
C GLY A 45 17.79 10.21 11.50
N GLY A 46 18.43 9.16 12.04
CA GLY A 46 19.51 9.25 13.03
C GLY A 46 19.05 9.33 14.48
N ASN A 47 17.74 9.17 14.76
CA ASN A 47 17.18 9.32 16.10
C ASN A 47 16.89 7.97 16.76
N ASP A 48 17.23 7.81 18.05
CA ASP A 48 16.92 6.60 18.81
C ASP A 48 15.40 6.42 19.08
N VAL A 49 14.66 7.52 19.02
CA VAL A 49 13.20 7.56 19.18
C VAL A 49 12.60 8.20 17.93
N ILE A 50 11.60 7.53 17.35
CA ILE A 50 10.83 8.05 16.23
C ILE A 50 9.40 8.33 16.67
N LYS A 51 8.79 9.37 16.10
CA LYS A 51 7.38 9.67 16.24
C LYS A 51 6.59 8.98 15.13
N LEU A 52 5.61 8.18 15.50
CA LEU A 52 4.63 7.56 14.62
C LEU A 52 3.26 8.12 14.98
N GLY A 53 2.83 9.14 14.23
CA GLY A 53 1.67 9.95 14.62
C GLY A 53 1.87 10.56 16.02
N ASN A 54 0.99 10.21 16.96
CA ASN A 54 1.04 10.69 18.35
C ASN A 54 1.84 9.81 19.32
N ARG A 55 2.51 8.74 18.84
CA ARG A 55 3.25 7.80 19.70
C ARG A 55 4.75 7.90 19.44
N GLU A 56 5.53 7.85 20.50
CA GLU A 56 6.99 7.71 20.43
C GLU A 56 7.37 6.24 20.58
N VAL A 57 8.22 5.75 19.67
CA VAL A 57 8.70 4.36 19.70
C VAL A 57 10.21 4.32 19.50
N ASN A 58 10.86 3.31 20.07
CA ASN A 58 12.28 3.07 19.84
C ASN A 58 12.52 2.70 18.37
N ALA A 59 13.47 3.40 17.73
CA ALA A 59 13.75 3.24 16.30
C ALA A 59 14.17 1.81 15.94
N ARG A 60 15.06 1.19 16.73
CA ARG A 60 15.54 -0.18 16.47
C ARG A 60 14.44 -1.21 16.60
N ALA A 61 13.57 -1.04 17.61
CA ALA A 61 12.40 -1.90 17.81
C ALA A 61 11.39 -1.76 16.65
N TYR A 62 11.17 -0.54 16.16
CA TYR A 62 10.32 -0.31 14.99
C TYR A 62 10.89 -0.95 13.73
N ILE A 63 12.17 -0.72 13.43
CA ILE A 63 12.85 -1.29 12.26
C ILE A 63 12.82 -2.83 12.32
N GLY A 64 12.98 -3.41 13.51
CA GLY A 64 12.90 -4.85 13.74
C GLY A 64 11.55 -5.47 13.36
N LYS A 65 10.44 -4.71 13.40
CA LYS A 65 9.11 -5.21 12.98
C LYS A 65 9.06 -5.53 11.49
N PHE A 66 9.86 -4.85 10.68
CA PHE A 66 10.00 -5.12 9.25
C PHE A 66 11.03 -6.21 8.96
N ASN A 67 11.31 -7.09 9.91
CA ASN A 67 12.30 -8.17 9.75
C ASN A 67 13.71 -7.66 9.33
N ILE A 68 14.08 -6.46 9.78
CA ILE A 68 15.42 -5.88 9.59
C ILE A 68 16.16 -5.98 10.93
N THR A 69 17.02 -6.99 11.04
CA THR A 69 17.69 -7.36 12.29
C THR A 69 18.94 -6.49 12.55
N GLY A 70 19.50 -6.57 13.77
CA GLY A 70 20.52 -5.61 14.25
C GLY A 70 21.72 -5.37 13.32
N SER A 71 22.25 -6.43 12.69
CA SER A 71 23.33 -6.30 11.69
C SER A 71 22.84 -5.68 10.38
N ASP A 72 21.62 -5.99 9.96
CA ASP A 72 21.03 -5.46 8.72
C ASP A 72 20.71 -3.97 8.83
N GLN A 73 20.39 -3.50 10.04
CA GLN A 73 20.16 -2.08 10.32
C GLN A 73 21.41 -1.22 10.04
N GLN A 74 22.61 -1.79 10.11
CA GLN A 74 23.87 -1.09 9.86
C GLN A 74 24.36 -1.23 8.42
N LYS A 75 23.70 -2.05 7.59
CA LYS A 75 24.03 -2.16 6.16
C LYS A 75 23.68 -0.85 5.47
N LYS A 76 24.50 -0.47 4.48
CA LYS A 76 24.19 0.60 3.54
C LYS A 76 23.01 0.22 2.64
N VAL A 77 22.16 1.16 2.26
CA VAL A 77 21.03 0.87 1.37
C VAL A 77 21.47 0.39 -0.01
N GLY A 78 22.65 0.83 -0.47
CA GLY A 78 23.23 0.39 -1.74
C GLY A 78 23.55 -1.11 -1.84
N VAL A 79 23.76 -1.80 -0.71
CA VAL A 79 24.10 -3.24 -0.69
C VAL A 79 22.91 -4.16 -0.45
N LEU A 80 21.71 -3.59 -0.27
CA LEU A 80 20.50 -4.35 -0.01
C LEU A 80 20.00 -5.04 -1.28
N SER A 81 19.48 -6.26 -1.10
CA SER A 81 18.64 -6.93 -2.10
C SER A 81 17.37 -6.12 -2.38
N GLY A 82 16.69 -6.40 -3.50
CA GLY A 82 15.42 -5.76 -3.85
C GLY A 82 14.35 -5.92 -2.76
N GLY A 83 14.21 -7.13 -2.19
CA GLY A 83 13.29 -7.40 -1.10
C GLY A 83 13.64 -6.66 0.20
N GLU A 84 14.92 -6.61 0.57
CA GLU A 84 15.37 -5.79 1.71
C GLU A 84 15.07 -4.31 1.47
N ARG A 85 15.35 -3.80 0.26
CA ARG A 85 15.08 -2.40 -0.09
C ARG A 85 13.59 -2.08 -0.01
N ASN A 86 12.71 -2.98 -0.46
CA ASN A 86 11.26 -2.81 -0.35
C ASN A 86 10.82 -2.70 1.12
N ARG A 87 11.40 -3.52 2.02
CA ARG A 87 11.13 -3.42 3.47
C ARG A 87 11.54 -2.10 4.08
N VAL A 88 12.73 -1.61 3.72
CA VAL A 88 13.21 -0.29 4.18
C VAL A 88 12.31 0.82 3.64
N HIS A 89 11.86 0.69 2.39
CA HIS A 89 10.95 1.64 1.76
C HIS A 89 9.61 1.70 2.51
N LEU A 90 8.98 0.55 2.77
CA LEU A 90 7.73 0.45 3.54
C LEU A 90 7.87 1.03 4.95
N ALA A 91 8.94 0.69 5.67
CA ALA A 91 9.22 1.21 7.01
C ALA A 91 9.44 2.74 7.01
N SER A 92 10.06 3.27 5.96
CA SER A 92 10.29 4.72 5.83
C SER A 92 8.98 5.45 5.55
N LEU A 93 8.13 4.89 4.69
CA LEU A 93 6.84 5.47 4.32
C LEU A 93 5.86 5.47 5.50
N LEU A 94 5.78 4.37 6.26
CA LEU A 94 4.91 4.28 7.43
C LEU A 94 5.34 5.19 8.58
N ARG A 95 6.58 5.71 8.54
CA ARG A 95 7.05 6.74 9.47
C ARG A 95 6.71 8.15 9.01
N GLU A 96 6.67 8.41 7.69
CA GLU A 96 6.21 9.71 7.20
C GLU A 96 4.83 9.95 7.80
N GLY A 97 4.60 11.11 8.42
CA GLY A 97 3.39 11.45 9.19
C GLY A 97 2.10 11.53 8.36
N ALA A 98 2.08 10.88 7.21
CA ALA A 98 0.92 10.70 6.37
C ALA A 98 -0.20 10.04 7.16
N ASN A 99 -1.41 10.50 6.90
CA ASN A 99 -2.64 9.92 7.42
C ASN A 99 -3.44 9.23 6.30
N VAL A 100 -2.97 9.30 5.05
CA VAL A 100 -3.51 8.54 3.93
C VAL A 100 -2.36 7.88 3.18
N LEU A 101 -2.37 6.55 3.13
CA LEU A 101 -1.39 5.77 2.38
C LEU A 101 -2.01 5.29 1.08
N LEU A 102 -1.27 5.42 -0.01
CA LEU A 102 -1.62 4.89 -1.32
C LEU A 102 -0.59 3.81 -1.68
N LEU A 103 -1.01 2.56 -1.73
CA LEU A 103 -0.15 1.40 -1.97
C LEU A 103 -0.55 0.70 -3.27
N ASP A 104 0.36 0.67 -4.24
CA ASP A 104 0.14 0.02 -5.54
C ASP A 104 0.88 -1.31 -5.60
N GLU A 105 0.14 -2.42 -5.51
CA GLU A 105 0.64 -3.80 -5.48
C GLU A 105 1.76 -4.03 -4.45
N PRO A 106 1.54 -3.73 -3.16
CA PRO A 106 2.58 -3.79 -2.14
C PRO A 106 2.98 -5.23 -1.78
N THR A 107 2.22 -6.24 -2.22
CA THR A 107 2.49 -7.66 -2.00
C THR A 107 3.53 -8.23 -2.97
N ASN A 108 3.90 -7.50 -4.02
CA ASN A 108 4.91 -7.95 -4.96
C ASN A 108 6.27 -8.11 -4.29
N ASP A 109 6.96 -9.21 -4.62
CA ASP A 109 8.31 -9.52 -4.16
C ASP A 109 8.48 -9.61 -2.62
N LEU A 110 7.38 -9.81 -1.89
CA LEU A 110 7.40 -10.01 -0.45
C LEU A 110 7.41 -11.49 -0.06
N ASP A 111 8.30 -11.85 0.86
CA ASP A 111 8.22 -13.13 1.57
C ASP A 111 7.06 -13.13 2.58
N VAL A 112 6.62 -14.34 2.98
CA VAL A 112 5.46 -14.54 3.87
C VAL A 112 5.59 -13.79 5.20
N ASN A 113 6.80 -13.70 5.77
CA ASN A 113 7.00 -13.03 7.05
C ASN A 113 6.87 -11.51 6.90
N THR A 114 7.39 -10.98 5.80
CA THR A 114 7.33 -9.56 5.46
C THR A 114 5.90 -9.13 5.14
N MET A 115 5.15 -9.98 4.41
CA MET A 115 3.73 -9.76 4.14
C MET A 115 2.93 -9.66 5.44
N ARG A 116 3.13 -10.58 6.39
CA ARG A 116 2.49 -10.51 7.71
C ARG A 116 2.85 -9.25 8.49
N ALA A 117 4.12 -8.84 8.46
CA ALA A 117 4.55 -7.61 9.11
C ALA A 117 3.87 -6.37 8.49
N LEU A 118 3.69 -6.36 7.16
CA LEU A 118 2.95 -5.32 6.47
C LEU A 118 1.47 -5.33 6.86
N GLU A 119 0.81 -6.50 6.84
CA GLU A 119 -0.57 -6.65 7.30
C GLU A 119 -0.76 -6.09 8.71
N ASP A 120 0.07 -6.52 9.66
CA ASP A 120 0.01 -6.04 11.04
C ASP A 120 0.25 -4.53 11.13
N ALA A 121 1.18 -3.98 10.33
CA ALA A 121 1.44 -2.55 10.29
C ALA A 121 0.25 -1.76 9.73
N LEU A 122 -0.42 -2.25 8.68
CA LEU A 122 -1.57 -1.60 8.06
C LEU A 122 -2.82 -1.68 8.96
N VAL A 123 -3.07 -2.82 9.61
CA VAL A 123 -4.17 -2.98 10.56
C VAL A 123 -4.02 -2.03 11.76
N ASN A 124 -2.79 -1.78 12.21
CA ASN A 124 -2.50 -0.87 13.31
C ASN A 124 -2.28 0.59 12.87
N PHE A 125 -2.37 0.90 11.58
CA PHE A 125 -2.19 2.24 11.07
C PHE A 125 -3.40 3.10 11.43
N ALA A 126 -3.16 4.25 12.06
CA ALA A 126 -4.23 5.12 12.55
C ALA A 126 -4.90 5.99 11.46
N GLY A 127 -4.41 5.91 10.22
CA GLY A 127 -4.94 6.66 9.08
C GLY A 127 -5.75 5.79 8.12
N CYS A 128 -6.01 6.33 6.94
CA CYS A 128 -6.64 5.62 5.84
C CYS A 128 -5.58 4.96 4.94
N VAL A 129 -5.87 3.78 4.41
CA VAL A 129 -5.00 3.09 3.46
C VAL A 129 -5.84 2.73 2.26
N LEU A 130 -5.43 3.18 1.07
CA LEU A 130 -5.94 2.69 -0.20
C LEU A 130 -4.90 1.74 -0.78
N VAL A 131 -5.31 0.51 -1.03
CA VAL A 131 -4.44 -0.56 -1.49
C VAL A 131 -4.98 -1.12 -2.80
N ILE A 132 -4.09 -1.29 -3.76
CA ILE A 132 -4.31 -2.11 -4.95
C ILE A 132 -3.54 -3.40 -4.73
N SER A 133 -4.23 -4.54 -4.77
CA SER A 133 -3.58 -5.85 -4.66
C SER A 133 -4.42 -6.90 -5.38
N HIS A 134 -3.76 -7.91 -5.94
CA HIS A 134 -4.38 -9.12 -6.47
C HIS A 134 -4.36 -10.29 -5.47
N ASP A 135 -3.74 -10.12 -4.30
CA ASP A 135 -3.67 -11.15 -3.26
C ASP A 135 -4.95 -11.16 -2.42
N ARG A 136 -5.75 -12.22 -2.61
CA ARG A 136 -7.03 -12.40 -1.93
C ARG A 136 -6.86 -12.53 -0.41
N TRP A 137 -5.81 -13.21 0.06
CA TRP A 137 -5.59 -13.41 1.49
C TRP A 137 -5.20 -12.11 2.18
N PHE A 138 -4.37 -11.32 1.52
CA PHE A 138 -3.98 -10.00 1.98
C PHE A 138 -5.20 -9.08 2.09
N LEU A 139 -6.00 -8.98 1.02
CA LEU A 139 -7.22 -8.17 1.01
C LEU A 139 -8.22 -8.63 2.07
N ASP A 140 -8.38 -9.93 2.27
CA ASP A 140 -9.31 -10.45 3.28
C ASP A 140 -8.96 -10.03 4.71
N ARG A 141 -7.67 -9.84 5.00
CA ARG A 141 -7.18 -9.45 6.32
C ARG A 141 -7.23 -7.95 6.58
N ILE A 142 -7.00 -7.12 5.56
CA ILE A 142 -6.85 -5.66 5.76
C ILE A 142 -8.05 -4.84 5.26
N ALA A 143 -8.84 -5.36 4.33
CA ALA A 143 -9.87 -4.59 3.67
C ALA A 143 -11.11 -4.45 4.58
N THR A 144 -11.57 -3.21 4.71
CA THR A 144 -12.88 -2.87 5.26
C THR A 144 -13.87 -2.51 4.15
N HIS A 145 -13.35 -2.14 2.97
CA HIS A 145 -14.10 -1.76 1.80
C HIS A 145 -13.37 -2.28 0.56
N ILE A 146 -14.12 -2.74 -0.44
CA ILE A 146 -13.62 -3.17 -1.74
C ILE A 146 -14.14 -2.20 -2.81
N LEU A 147 -13.23 -1.56 -3.52
CA LEU A 147 -13.54 -0.80 -4.73
C LEU A 147 -13.30 -1.72 -5.94
N ALA A 148 -14.36 -2.31 -6.47
CA ALA A 148 -14.28 -3.29 -7.54
C ALA A 148 -14.56 -2.69 -8.91
N PHE A 149 -13.69 -2.98 -9.86
CA PHE A 149 -13.84 -2.61 -11.27
C PHE A 149 -14.49 -3.80 -12.00
N GLU A 150 -15.82 -3.83 -12.07
CA GLU A 150 -16.62 -5.00 -12.50
C GLU A 150 -16.77 -5.15 -14.03
N GLY A 151 -15.99 -4.41 -14.84
CA GLY A 151 -16.13 -4.37 -16.30
C GLY A 151 -17.08 -3.27 -16.77
N ASP A 152 -17.15 -3.04 -18.08
CA ASP A 152 -17.95 -1.97 -18.71
C ASP A 152 -17.75 -0.56 -18.10
N SER A 153 -16.54 -0.30 -17.57
CA SER A 153 -16.19 0.93 -16.86
C SER A 153 -17.05 1.22 -15.63
N GLN A 154 -17.69 0.19 -15.05
CA GLN A 154 -18.41 0.30 -13.80
C GLN A 154 -17.48 0.04 -12.61
N VAL A 155 -17.61 0.89 -11.60
CA VAL A 155 -16.90 0.77 -10.34
C VAL A 155 -17.94 0.63 -9.23
N SER A 156 -17.90 -0.47 -8.49
CA SER A 156 -18.75 -0.72 -7.33
C SER A 156 -17.93 -0.53 -6.05
N LEU A 157 -18.55 0.05 -5.03
CA LEU A 157 -18.00 0.10 -3.68
C LEU A 157 -18.78 -0.89 -2.83
N PHE A 158 -18.07 -1.82 -2.21
CA PHE A 158 -18.62 -2.83 -1.32
C PHE A 158 -18.04 -2.63 0.09
N GLU A 159 -18.88 -2.69 1.12
CA GLU A 159 -18.46 -2.65 2.51
C GLU A 159 -18.25 -4.08 3.00
N GLY A 160 -17.02 -4.39 3.40
CA GLY A 160 -16.59 -5.74 3.76
C GLY A 160 -15.23 -6.12 3.17
N ASN A 161 -14.83 -7.35 3.46
CA ASN A 161 -13.57 -7.92 2.99
C ASN A 161 -13.71 -8.58 1.60
N TRP A 162 -12.62 -9.19 1.11
CA TRP A 162 -12.64 -9.86 -0.19
C TRP A 162 -13.63 -11.02 -0.25
N SER A 163 -13.65 -11.88 0.78
CA SER A 163 -14.51 -13.07 0.79
C SER A 163 -16.00 -12.71 0.76
N GLU A 164 -16.39 -11.69 1.52
CA GLU A 164 -17.75 -11.15 1.54
C GLU A 164 -18.13 -10.56 0.18
N TYR A 165 -17.24 -9.77 -0.42
CA TYR A 165 -17.43 -9.25 -1.77
C TYR A 165 -17.57 -10.36 -2.81
N GLU A 166 -16.74 -11.40 -2.75
CA GLU A 166 -16.79 -12.53 -3.69
C GLU A 166 -18.12 -13.29 -3.59
N ALA A 167 -18.64 -13.47 -2.36
CA ALA A 167 -19.94 -14.09 -2.13
C ALA A 167 -21.09 -13.25 -2.68
N ASP A 168 -21.09 -11.94 -2.40
CA ASP A 168 -22.07 -10.99 -2.94
C ASP A 168 -22.01 -10.94 -4.48
N ARG A 169 -20.82 -10.86 -5.06
CA ARG A 169 -20.62 -10.87 -6.52
C ARG A 169 -21.16 -12.15 -7.15
N LYS A 170 -20.93 -13.32 -6.54
CA LYS A 170 -21.50 -14.59 -7.01
C LYS A 170 -23.03 -14.60 -6.92
N ALA A 171 -23.60 -14.04 -5.86
CA ALA A 171 -25.05 -13.92 -5.72
C ALA A 171 -25.67 -12.97 -6.77
N ARG A 172 -25.01 -11.84 -7.07
CA ARG A 172 -25.46 -10.85 -8.07
C ARG A 172 -25.33 -11.34 -9.51
N LEU A 173 -24.20 -11.97 -9.86
CA LEU A 173 -23.83 -12.27 -11.25
C LEU A 173 -24.01 -13.75 -11.63
N GLY A 174 -24.22 -14.65 -10.67
CA GLY A 174 -24.41 -16.08 -10.91
C GLY A 174 -23.26 -16.70 -11.74
N ALA A 175 -23.59 -17.48 -12.77
CA ALA A 175 -22.60 -18.15 -13.62
C ALA A 175 -21.71 -17.20 -14.45
N ALA A 176 -22.08 -15.93 -14.61
CA ALA A 176 -21.24 -14.92 -15.27
C ALA A 176 -20.09 -14.42 -14.39
N ALA A 177 -20.13 -14.69 -13.07
CA ALA A 177 -19.06 -14.31 -12.15
C ALA A 177 -17.76 -15.12 -12.37
N GLU A 178 -17.88 -16.36 -12.86
CA GLU A 178 -16.76 -17.29 -13.07
C GLU A 178 -16.20 -17.30 -14.49
N GLN A 179 -16.90 -16.70 -15.46
CA GLN A 179 -16.41 -16.62 -16.84
C GLN A 179 -15.56 -15.36 -17.03
N PRO A 180 -14.24 -15.48 -17.28
CA PRO A 180 -13.42 -14.33 -17.66
C PRO A 180 -13.88 -13.86 -19.05
N HIS A 181 -14.75 -12.85 -19.09
CA HIS A 181 -15.09 -12.19 -20.33
C HIS A 181 -13.93 -11.29 -20.75
N ARG A 182 -13.42 -11.52 -21.97
CA ARG A 182 -12.38 -10.68 -22.57
C ARG A 182 -12.95 -9.26 -22.71
N ILE A 183 -12.48 -8.33 -21.88
CA ILE A 183 -12.84 -6.91 -21.95
C ILE A 183 -12.51 -6.45 -23.37
N LYS A 184 -13.53 -6.25 -24.20
CA LYS A 184 -13.36 -5.67 -25.54
C LYS A 184 -13.13 -4.19 -25.34
N TYR A 185 -11.88 -3.79 -25.17
CA TYR A 185 -11.52 -2.38 -25.26
C TYR A 185 -11.99 -1.86 -26.62
N ARG A 186 -12.99 -0.96 -26.60
CA ARG A 186 -13.37 -0.21 -27.79
C ARG A 186 -12.17 0.67 -28.11
N HIS A 187 -11.52 0.44 -29.24
CA HIS A 187 -10.39 1.26 -29.67
C HIS A 187 -10.81 2.73 -29.65
N LEU A 188 -10.27 3.50 -28.71
CA LEU A 188 -10.37 4.95 -28.72
C LEU A 188 -9.69 5.42 -30.00
N THR A 189 -10.49 5.86 -30.96
CA THR A 189 -9.97 6.45 -32.20
C THR A 189 -9.57 7.88 -31.84
N ARG A 190 -8.31 8.20 -32.12
CA ARG A 190 -7.70 9.51 -31.86
C ARG A 190 -8.37 10.64 -32.65
#